data_AF-A0A518HDD9-F1
#
_entry.id   AF-A0A518HDD9-F1
#
_cell.length_a   1.000
_cell.length_b   1.000
_cell.length_c   1.000
_cell.angle_alpha   90.00
_cell.angle_beta   90.00
_cell.angle_gamma   90.00
#
_symmetry.space_group_name_H-M   'P 1'
#
loop_
_entity.id
_entity.type
_entity.pdbx_description
1 polymer ?
#
loop_
_entity_poly.entity_id
_entity_poly.type
_entity_poly.pdbx_seq_one_letter_code
_entity_poly.pdbx_strand_id
1 'polypeptide(L)'
;MAGDFAEALRILRESEAYRRANGDANRTNALLQVAGALLPDDAQADESLTETRDAILSNSWGPGTRFWDLTRLAEIQSRLGRFDDARATIALAPPRTDGGDLFNLARVFVDLAERQAAEGGRAGALDAVDDTLRVVSTIEGPDYKFTPLSRAAKLLLSLGEVERAEAVIGRLAEHGIETSSWIEQLAEAKREAGDDDDARADLRRALELAEARLRDLIAAPPEPARDDLPGYAFYVTTVDPLSQAAADVVRIHLKLGDLEAAFRTIDALPDGTRQDALPAIAATFAARGELDTAWGLVEEIDSPEARSRAIVRVALERPAEAAGDPPADPE
;
A
#
# COMPACT_ATOMS: atom_id res chain seq x y z
N MET A 1 14.24 -21.40 16.34
CA MET A 1 15.46 -22.21 16.25
C MET A 1 16.46 -21.38 15.46
N ALA A 2 17.47 -20.81 16.13
CA ALA A 2 18.57 -20.16 15.42
C ALA A 2 19.42 -21.27 14.77
N GLY A 3 19.57 -21.22 13.44
CA GLY A 3 20.48 -22.12 12.74
C GLY A 3 21.93 -21.73 13.07
N ASP A 4 22.85 -22.70 13.04
CA ASP A 4 24.27 -22.42 13.17
C ASP A 4 24.77 -21.76 11.87
N PHE A 5 24.60 -20.43 11.77
CA PHE A 5 24.99 -19.66 10.60
C PHE A 5 26.50 -19.68 10.35
N ALA A 6 27.30 -19.77 11.42
CA ALA A 6 28.74 -19.91 11.32
C ALA A 6 29.11 -21.24 10.66
N GLU A 7 28.45 -22.32 11.05
CA GLU A 7 28.62 -23.63 10.42
C GLU A 7 28.14 -23.63 8.96
N ALA A 8 27.01 -22.98 8.67
CA ALA A 8 26.51 -22.85 7.29
C ALA A 8 27.54 -22.12 6.41
N LEU A 9 28.08 -20.97 6.85
CA LEU A 9 29.12 -20.24 6.14
C LEU A 9 30.40 -21.09 5.96
N ARG A 10 30.81 -21.82 7.00
CA ARG A 10 31.96 -22.73 6.94
C ARG A 10 31.77 -23.81 5.87
N ILE A 11 30.61 -24.47 5.84
CA ILE A 11 30.26 -25.48 4.82
C ILE A 11 30.30 -24.86 3.41
N LEU A 12 29.77 -23.65 3.23
CA LEU A 12 29.80 -22.96 1.94
C LEU A 12 31.22 -22.65 1.47
N ARG A 13 32.13 -22.27 2.38
CA ARG A 13 33.55 -21.99 2.06
C ARG A 13 34.32 -23.26 1.69
N GLU A 14 34.08 -24.36 2.39
CA GLU A 14 34.86 -25.58 2.25
C GLU A 14 34.37 -26.50 1.12
N SER A 15 33.11 -26.36 0.69
CA SER A 15 32.48 -27.27 -0.27
C SER A 15 33.15 -27.26 -1.65
N GLU A 16 33.68 -28.42 -2.05
CA GLU A 16 34.22 -28.66 -3.39
C GLU A 16 33.17 -28.54 -4.50
N ALA A 17 31.88 -28.66 -4.18
CA ALA A 17 30.81 -28.51 -5.16
C ALA A 17 30.76 -27.10 -5.77
N TYR A 18 31.21 -26.09 -5.02
CA TYR A 18 31.29 -24.70 -5.48
C TYR A 18 32.58 -24.36 -6.24
N ARG A 19 33.55 -25.28 -6.31
CA ARG A 19 34.79 -25.13 -7.10
C ARG A 19 34.68 -25.65 -8.53
N ARG A 20 33.53 -26.19 -8.94
CA ARG A 20 33.26 -26.72 -10.29
C ARG A 20 32.59 -25.67 -11.18
N ALA A 21 32.45 -25.94 -12.48
CA ALA A 21 31.65 -25.10 -13.39
C ALA A 21 30.22 -24.91 -12.85
N ASN A 22 29.72 -23.66 -12.85
CA ASN A 22 28.49 -23.20 -12.18
C ASN A 22 28.52 -23.17 -10.64
N GLY A 23 29.65 -23.52 -10.02
CA GLY A 23 29.83 -23.50 -8.57
C GLY A 23 29.67 -22.11 -7.97
N ASP A 24 30.14 -21.06 -8.65
CA ASP A 24 30.06 -19.67 -8.18
C ASP A 24 28.62 -19.15 -8.10
N ALA A 25 27.75 -19.54 -9.05
CA ALA A 25 26.33 -19.17 -9.04
C ALA A 25 25.59 -19.86 -7.89
N ASN A 26 25.82 -21.17 -7.74
CA ASN A 26 25.22 -21.93 -6.65
C ASN A 26 25.70 -21.44 -5.28
N ARG A 27 26.97 -21.02 -5.18
CA ARG A 27 27.53 -20.40 -3.98
C ARG A 27 26.87 -19.05 -3.70
N THR A 28 26.77 -18.19 -4.71
CA THR A 28 26.11 -16.88 -4.58
C THR A 28 24.66 -17.02 -4.12
N ASN A 29 23.91 -17.94 -4.71
CA ASN A 29 22.52 -18.22 -4.30
C ASN A 29 22.45 -18.73 -2.86
N ALA A 30 23.33 -19.67 -2.48
CA ALA A 30 23.37 -20.18 -1.12
C ALA A 30 23.74 -19.10 -0.09
N LEU A 31 24.69 -18.22 -0.41
CA LEU A 31 25.04 -17.06 0.40
C LEU A 31 23.86 -16.09 0.54
N LEU A 32 23.14 -15.79 -0.54
CA LEU A 32 21.90 -15.00 -0.49
C LEU A 32 20.82 -15.64 0.37
N GLN A 33 20.70 -16.97 0.39
CA GLN A 33 19.76 -17.68 1.27
C GLN A 33 20.17 -17.57 2.73
N VAL A 34 21.47 -17.75 3.05
CA VAL A 34 22.00 -17.56 4.40
C VAL A 34 21.76 -16.13 4.86
N ALA A 35 22.16 -15.14 4.05
CA ALA A 35 21.93 -13.73 4.34
C ALA A 35 20.44 -13.42 4.53
N GLY A 36 19.57 -14.02 3.71
CA GLY A 36 18.12 -13.87 3.78
C GLY A 36 17.50 -14.43 5.07
N ALA A 37 18.17 -15.35 5.75
CA ALA A 37 17.70 -15.94 7.01
C ALA A 37 18.22 -15.22 8.27
N LEU A 38 19.16 -14.28 8.13
CA LEU A 38 19.70 -13.51 9.24
C LEU A 38 18.62 -12.64 9.92
N LEU A 39 18.81 -12.42 11.21
CA LEU A 39 18.11 -11.46 12.06
C LEU A 39 18.99 -10.23 12.33
N PRO A 40 18.41 -9.08 12.72
CA PRO A 40 19.15 -7.83 12.91
C PRO A 40 20.36 -7.94 13.86
N ASP A 41 20.20 -8.67 14.97
CA ASP A 41 21.21 -8.80 16.03
C ASP A 41 22.19 -9.98 15.84
N ASP A 42 22.13 -10.67 14.70
CA ASP A 42 23.02 -11.81 14.44
C ASP A 42 24.47 -11.33 14.29
N ALA A 43 25.37 -11.85 15.14
CA ALA A 43 26.77 -11.44 15.20
C ALA A 43 27.54 -11.64 13.88
N GLN A 44 27.11 -12.59 13.05
CA GLN A 44 27.73 -12.94 11.77
C GLN A 44 27.18 -12.12 10.59
N ALA A 45 26.21 -11.22 10.82
CA ALA A 45 25.47 -10.63 9.73
C ALA A 45 26.35 -9.71 8.85
N ASP A 46 27.25 -8.92 9.42
CA ASP A 46 28.16 -8.06 8.63
C ASP A 46 29.12 -8.87 7.74
N GLU A 47 29.69 -9.95 8.30
CA GLU A 47 30.58 -10.86 7.57
C GLU A 47 29.82 -11.56 6.44
N SER A 48 28.64 -12.11 6.73
CA SER A 48 27.81 -12.81 5.76
C SER A 48 27.36 -11.91 4.62
N LEU A 49 26.97 -10.66 4.91
CA LEU A 49 26.53 -9.71 3.88
C LEU A 49 27.70 -9.25 3.00
N THR A 50 28.87 -9.02 3.60
CA THR A 50 30.09 -8.67 2.87
C THR A 50 30.52 -9.82 1.94
N GLU A 51 30.57 -11.05 2.45
CA GLU A 51 30.91 -12.23 1.64
C GLU A 51 29.90 -12.44 0.50
N THR A 52 28.60 -12.23 0.77
CA THR A 52 27.56 -12.31 -0.26
C THR A 52 27.77 -11.27 -1.35
N ARG A 53 28.05 -10.01 -0.99
CA ARG A 53 28.34 -8.94 -1.95
C ARG A 53 29.54 -9.29 -2.83
N ASP A 54 30.64 -9.72 -2.21
CA ASP A 54 31.88 -10.04 -2.92
C ASP A 54 31.68 -11.24 -3.87
N ALA A 55 30.89 -12.23 -3.45
CA ALA A 55 30.49 -13.34 -4.31
C ALA A 55 29.70 -12.85 -5.53
N ILE A 56 28.71 -11.97 -5.36
CA ILE A 56 27.92 -11.41 -6.47
C ILE A 56 28.80 -10.62 -7.45
N LEU A 57 29.75 -9.82 -6.94
CA LEU A 57 30.63 -8.99 -7.76
C LEU A 57 31.68 -9.81 -8.51
N SER A 58 32.20 -10.87 -7.88
CA SER A 58 33.14 -11.80 -8.52
C SER A 58 32.47 -12.76 -9.51
N ASN A 59 31.15 -12.95 -9.38
CA ASN A 59 30.39 -13.85 -10.24
C ASN A 59 30.38 -13.35 -11.71
N SER A 60 30.73 -14.25 -12.64
CA SER A 60 30.89 -13.94 -14.06
C SER A 60 29.58 -13.95 -14.86
N TRP A 61 28.44 -14.09 -14.19
CA TRP A 61 27.13 -14.12 -14.85
C TRP A 61 26.80 -12.74 -15.42
N GLY A 62 25.92 -12.74 -16.43
CA GLY A 62 25.56 -11.55 -17.19
C GLY A 62 24.95 -10.44 -16.31
N PRO A 63 24.90 -9.20 -16.83
CA PRO A 63 24.46 -8.02 -16.08
C PRO A 63 23.05 -8.15 -15.49
N GLY A 64 22.17 -8.93 -16.11
CA GLY A 64 20.82 -9.19 -15.59
C GLY A 64 20.84 -9.94 -14.26
N THR A 65 21.55 -11.08 -14.17
CA THR A 65 21.64 -11.85 -12.92
C THR A 65 22.26 -11.02 -11.80
N ARG A 66 23.33 -10.27 -12.11
CA ARG A 66 23.98 -9.39 -11.14
C ARG A 66 23.04 -8.31 -10.60
N PHE A 67 22.20 -7.73 -11.47
CA PHE A 67 21.18 -6.75 -11.05
C PHE A 67 20.21 -7.35 -10.03
N TRP A 68 19.67 -8.55 -10.31
CA TRP A 68 18.73 -9.24 -9.42
C TRP A 68 19.36 -9.65 -8.09
N ASP A 69 20.60 -10.13 -8.12
CA ASP A 69 21.29 -10.53 -6.89
C ASP A 69 21.63 -9.32 -5.99
N LEU A 70 22.05 -8.19 -6.58
CA LEU A 70 22.34 -6.96 -5.83
C LEU A 70 21.09 -6.30 -5.27
N THR A 71 20.00 -6.26 -6.04
CA THR A 71 18.71 -5.73 -5.54
C THR A 71 18.18 -6.58 -4.40
N ARG A 72 18.27 -7.92 -4.50
CA ARG A 72 17.92 -8.84 -3.42
C ARG A 72 18.81 -8.66 -2.18
N LEU A 73 20.11 -8.47 -2.35
CA LEU A 73 21.01 -8.21 -1.21
C LEU A 73 20.65 -6.89 -0.51
N ALA A 74 20.35 -5.84 -1.27
CA ALA A 74 19.91 -4.56 -0.72
C ALA A 74 18.60 -4.66 0.07
N GLU A 75 17.64 -5.47 -0.38
CA GLU A 75 16.42 -5.74 0.40
C GLU A 75 16.70 -6.43 1.73
N ILE A 76 17.65 -7.37 1.74
CA ILE A 76 18.10 -8.05 2.95
C ILE A 76 18.77 -7.06 3.90
N GLN A 77 19.69 -6.24 3.40
CA GLN A 77 20.37 -5.20 4.19
C GLN A 77 19.35 -4.22 4.79
N SER A 78 18.40 -3.75 3.99
CA SER A 78 17.31 -2.89 4.44
C SER A 78 16.45 -3.54 5.53
N ARG A 79 16.14 -4.84 5.43
CA ARG A 79 15.38 -5.58 6.45
C ARG A 79 16.12 -5.67 7.78
N LEU A 80 17.45 -5.61 7.73
CA LEU A 80 18.34 -5.68 8.88
C LEU A 80 18.75 -4.29 9.41
N GLY A 81 18.10 -3.21 8.96
CA GLY A 81 18.42 -1.83 9.37
C GLY A 81 19.71 -1.26 8.78
N ARG A 82 20.39 -1.97 7.87
CA ARG A 82 21.64 -1.53 7.22
C ARG A 82 21.35 -0.68 5.99
N PHE A 83 20.74 0.47 6.20
CA PHE A 83 20.20 1.30 5.11
C PHE A 83 21.25 1.90 4.19
N ASP A 84 22.37 2.37 4.74
CA ASP A 84 23.46 2.93 3.94
C ASP A 84 24.11 1.85 3.06
N ASP A 85 24.30 0.64 3.60
CA ASP A 85 24.80 -0.50 2.84
C ASP A 85 23.83 -0.94 1.75
N ALA A 86 22.52 -0.89 2.01
CA ALA A 86 21.49 -1.17 1.01
C ALA A 86 21.59 -0.20 -0.17
N ARG A 87 21.69 1.12 0.09
CA ARG A 87 21.87 2.12 -0.99
C ARG A 87 23.18 1.93 -1.73
N ALA A 88 24.28 1.68 -1.01
CA ALA A 88 25.58 1.42 -1.62
C ALA A 88 25.54 0.17 -2.52
N THR A 89 24.84 -0.88 -2.11
CA THR A 89 24.68 -2.12 -2.88
C THR A 89 23.83 -1.91 -4.12
N ILE A 90 22.75 -1.12 -4.04
CA ILE A 90 21.94 -0.74 -5.20
C ILE A 90 22.78 0.05 -6.22
N ALA A 91 23.66 0.94 -5.77
CA ALA A 91 24.53 1.72 -6.65
C ALA A 91 25.52 0.87 -7.47
N LEU A 92 25.79 -0.37 -7.05
CA LEU A 92 26.60 -1.33 -7.80
C LEU A 92 25.80 -2.09 -8.87
N ALA A 93 24.46 -2.00 -8.85
CA ALA A 93 23.61 -2.72 -9.78
C ALA A 93 23.81 -2.21 -11.22
N PRO A 94 24.01 -3.09 -12.22
CA PRO A 94 24.11 -2.66 -13.61
C PRO A 94 22.86 -1.90 -14.06
N PRO A 95 23.01 -0.86 -14.91
CA PRO A 95 21.86 -0.09 -15.39
C PRO A 95 20.90 -0.97 -16.18
N ARG A 96 19.61 -0.72 -16.03
CA ARG A 96 18.52 -1.43 -16.71
C ARG A 96 17.62 -0.43 -17.42
N THR A 97 16.98 -0.90 -18.49
CA THR A 97 16.00 -0.12 -19.27
C THR A 97 14.67 -0.85 -19.37
N ASP A 98 14.60 -2.11 -18.95
CA ASP A 98 13.38 -2.89 -18.94
C ASP A 98 12.43 -2.38 -17.84
N GLY A 99 11.15 -2.21 -18.17
CA GLY A 99 10.15 -1.67 -17.26
C GLY A 99 9.96 -2.53 -16.00
N GLY A 100 10.06 -3.86 -16.12
CA GLY A 100 9.96 -4.78 -14.99
C GLY A 100 11.16 -4.68 -14.05
N ASP A 101 12.37 -4.51 -14.58
CA ASP A 101 13.55 -4.30 -13.74
C ASP A 101 13.51 -2.94 -13.04
N LEU A 102 13.13 -1.87 -13.76
CA LEU A 102 12.98 -0.53 -13.19
C LEU A 102 11.86 -0.48 -12.13
N PHE A 103 10.75 -1.20 -12.35
CA PHE A 103 9.71 -1.41 -11.35
C PHE A 103 10.29 -2.03 -10.07
N ASN A 104 11.07 -3.11 -10.21
CA ASN A 104 11.66 -3.78 -9.06
C ASN A 104 12.66 -2.89 -8.33
N LEU A 105 13.48 -2.13 -9.05
CA LEU A 105 14.38 -1.16 -8.45
C LEU A 105 13.60 -0.07 -7.67
N ALA A 106 12.53 0.48 -8.25
CA ALA A 106 11.67 1.45 -7.57
C ALA A 106 11.00 0.86 -6.32
N ARG A 107 10.61 -0.42 -6.38
CA ARG A 107 10.06 -1.17 -5.24
C ARG A 107 11.10 -1.30 -4.12
N VAL A 108 12.35 -1.66 -4.42
CA VAL A 108 13.41 -1.75 -3.40
C VAL A 108 13.62 -0.41 -2.70
N PHE A 109 13.64 0.70 -3.45
CA PHE A 109 13.78 2.03 -2.85
C PHE A 109 12.59 2.41 -1.97
N VAL A 110 11.35 2.08 -2.36
CA VAL A 110 10.19 2.43 -1.52
C VAL A 110 10.08 1.52 -0.29
N ASP A 111 10.47 0.25 -0.40
CA ASP A 111 10.61 -0.67 0.75
C ASP A 111 11.66 -0.15 1.75
N LEU A 112 12.78 0.38 1.24
CA LEU A 112 13.82 1.02 2.03
C LEU A 112 13.28 2.27 2.76
N ALA A 113 12.57 3.14 2.03
CA ALA A 113 12.01 4.36 2.57
C ALA A 113 11.01 4.10 3.71
N GLU A 114 10.09 3.15 3.52
CA GLU A 114 9.09 2.78 4.52
C GLU A 114 9.74 2.23 5.80
N ARG A 115 10.78 1.39 5.67
CA ARG A 115 11.52 0.85 6.82
C ARG A 115 12.30 1.92 7.57
N GLN A 116 12.97 2.81 6.84
CA GLN A 116 13.65 3.95 7.46
C GLN A 116 12.68 4.83 8.23
N ALA A 117 11.51 5.11 7.67
CA ALA A 117 10.48 5.87 8.38
C ALA A 117 9.97 5.15 9.63
N ALA A 118 9.74 3.83 9.54
CA ALA A 118 9.30 3.02 10.69
C ALA A 118 10.33 3.00 11.84
N GLU A 119 11.62 3.12 11.52
CA GLU A 119 12.71 3.24 12.51
C GLU A 119 12.96 4.70 12.96
N GLY A 120 12.15 5.66 12.51
CA GLY A 120 12.26 7.09 12.86
C GLY A 120 13.27 7.88 12.01
N GLY A 121 13.88 7.25 11.01
CA GLY A 121 14.84 7.85 10.09
C GLY A 121 14.21 8.70 8.99
N ARG A 122 13.57 9.83 9.36
CA ARG A 122 12.85 10.71 8.42
C ARG A 122 13.70 11.12 7.20
N ALA A 123 14.89 11.67 7.42
CA ALA A 123 15.72 12.19 6.32
C ALA A 123 16.09 11.09 5.31
N GLY A 124 16.51 9.92 5.81
CA GLY A 124 16.81 8.76 4.96
C GLY A 124 15.58 8.28 4.19
N ALA A 125 14.41 8.22 4.84
CA ALA A 125 13.16 7.85 4.18
C ALA A 125 12.82 8.79 3.01
N LEU A 126 13.00 10.10 3.19
CA LEU A 126 12.75 11.09 2.12
C LEU A 126 13.75 10.96 0.97
N ASP A 127 15.03 10.74 1.27
CA ASP A 127 16.05 10.47 0.24
C ASP A 127 15.71 9.22 -0.59
N ALA A 128 15.25 8.15 0.07
CA ALA A 128 14.84 6.91 -0.58
C ALA A 128 13.54 7.09 -1.40
N VAL A 129 12.60 7.93 -0.95
CA VAL A 129 11.45 8.36 -1.77
C VAL A 129 11.92 9.07 -3.04
N ASP A 130 12.89 9.98 -2.94
CA ASP A 130 13.41 10.69 -4.11
C ASP A 130 14.10 9.71 -5.09
N ASP A 131 14.77 8.69 -4.57
CA ASP A 131 15.30 7.60 -5.39
C ASP A 131 14.19 6.82 -6.11
N THR A 132 13.10 6.46 -5.40
CA THR A 132 11.91 5.84 -6.01
C THR A 132 11.35 6.70 -7.13
N LEU A 133 11.08 7.99 -6.87
CA LEU A 133 10.47 8.90 -7.84
C LEU A 133 11.36 9.10 -9.07
N ARG A 134 12.68 9.13 -8.89
CA ARG A 134 13.65 9.21 -9.98
C ARG A 134 13.60 7.97 -10.86
N VAL A 135 13.62 6.77 -10.27
CA VAL A 135 13.52 5.51 -11.04
C VAL A 135 12.18 5.45 -11.78
N VAL A 136 11.06 5.70 -11.09
CA VAL A 136 9.73 5.68 -11.71
C VAL A 136 9.60 6.66 -12.87
N SER A 137 10.26 7.82 -12.81
CA SER A 137 10.24 8.78 -13.92
C SER A 137 10.85 8.23 -15.22
N THR A 138 11.70 7.21 -15.12
CA THR A 138 12.35 6.57 -16.28
C THR A 138 11.58 5.38 -16.85
N ILE A 139 10.53 4.91 -16.16
CA ILE A 139 9.67 3.82 -16.63
C ILE A 139 8.81 4.32 -17.80
N GLU A 140 8.73 3.54 -18.88
CA GLU A 140 7.81 3.77 -19.98
C GLU A 140 6.43 3.15 -19.69
N GLY A 141 5.35 3.88 -20.01
CA GLY A 141 3.98 3.43 -19.76
C GLY A 141 3.51 3.52 -18.30
N PRO A 142 2.20 3.40 -18.03
CA PRO A 142 1.63 3.56 -16.69
C PRO A 142 1.69 2.31 -15.80
N ASP A 143 1.72 1.11 -16.38
CA ASP A 143 1.47 -0.17 -15.68
C ASP A 143 2.43 -0.42 -14.50
N TYR A 144 3.69 -0.01 -14.63
CA TYR A 144 4.72 -0.18 -13.62
C TYR A 144 4.92 1.04 -12.71
N LYS A 145 4.16 2.12 -12.91
CA LYS A 145 4.31 3.34 -12.11
C LYS A 145 3.39 3.37 -10.89
N PHE A 146 2.22 2.74 -11.00
CA PHE A 146 1.17 2.85 -9.99
C PHE A 146 1.64 2.48 -8.58
N THR A 147 2.11 1.25 -8.38
CA THR A 147 2.48 0.74 -7.05
C THR A 147 3.56 1.58 -6.36
N PRO A 148 4.71 1.88 -6.97
CA PRO A 148 5.73 2.68 -6.32
C PRO A 148 5.30 4.14 -6.08
N LEU A 149 4.56 4.78 -7.01
CA LEU A 149 4.03 6.14 -6.76
C LEU A 149 3.01 6.17 -5.63
N SER A 150 2.11 5.19 -5.57
CA SER A 150 1.12 5.06 -4.51
C SER A 150 1.77 4.92 -3.15
N ARG A 151 2.77 4.05 -3.03
CA ARG A 151 3.50 3.84 -1.78
C ARG A 151 4.30 5.08 -1.38
N ALA A 152 4.97 5.73 -2.33
CA ALA A 152 5.65 6.99 -2.08
C ALA A 152 4.70 8.10 -1.61
N ALA A 153 3.53 8.26 -2.25
CA ALA A 153 2.53 9.23 -1.84
C ALA A 153 2.01 8.97 -0.41
N LYS A 154 1.66 7.71 -0.08
CA LYS A 154 1.27 7.30 1.28
C LYS A 154 2.34 7.64 2.31
N LEU A 155 3.60 7.31 1.99
CA LEU A 155 4.70 7.58 2.90
C LEU A 155 4.90 9.09 3.11
N LEU A 156 4.87 9.88 2.04
CA LEU A 156 4.96 11.34 2.12
C LEU A 156 3.84 11.93 2.98
N LEU A 157 2.58 11.49 2.82
CA LEU A 157 1.47 11.90 3.67
C LEU A 157 1.71 11.55 5.14
N SER A 158 2.15 10.32 5.43
CA SER A 158 2.45 9.88 6.82
C SER A 158 3.61 10.64 7.46
N LEU A 159 4.51 11.19 6.63
CA LEU A 159 5.60 12.05 7.06
C LEU A 159 5.16 13.53 7.07
N GLY A 160 3.94 13.89 6.71
CA GLY A 160 3.49 15.28 6.65
C GLY A 160 4.14 16.09 5.52
N GLU A 161 4.72 15.44 4.51
CA GLU A 161 5.24 16.09 3.30
C GLU A 161 4.10 16.32 2.29
N VAL A 162 3.14 17.16 2.69
CA VAL A 162 1.84 17.32 2.02
C VAL A 162 1.98 17.81 0.59
N GLU A 163 2.79 18.86 0.32
CA GLU A 163 2.92 19.39 -1.04
C GLU A 163 3.61 18.40 -1.98
N ARG A 164 4.56 17.62 -1.47
CA ARG A 164 5.22 16.56 -2.24
C ARG A 164 4.27 15.41 -2.53
N ALA A 165 3.46 15.01 -1.55
CA ALA A 165 2.43 13.99 -1.75
C ALA A 165 1.42 14.42 -2.82
N GLU A 166 0.97 15.68 -2.78
CA GLU A 166 0.08 16.26 -3.79
C GLU A 166 0.68 16.17 -5.21
N ALA A 167 1.95 16.53 -5.38
CA ALA A 167 2.63 16.42 -6.66
C ALA A 167 2.68 14.96 -7.17
N VAL A 168 2.89 13.98 -6.29
CA VAL A 168 2.88 12.56 -6.65
C VAL A 168 1.47 12.08 -7.01
N ILE A 169 0.45 12.50 -6.26
CA ILE A 169 -0.97 12.17 -6.53
C ILE A 169 -1.41 12.77 -7.88
N GLY A 170 -0.98 13.99 -8.21
CA GLY A 170 -1.20 14.60 -9.52
C GLY A 170 -0.69 13.73 -10.68
N ARG A 171 0.50 13.13 -10.53
CA ARG A 171 1.07 12.20 -11.52
C ARG A 171 0.30 10.88 -11.63
N LEU A 172 -0.30 10.40 -10.53
CA LEU A 172 -1.19 9.23 -10.57
C LEU A 172 -2.46 9.53 -11.38
N ALA A 173 -3.01 10.74 -11.22
CA ALA A 173 -4.20 11.18 -11.94
C ALA A 173 -4.00 11.25 -13.46
N GLU A 174 -2.83 11.69 -13.93
CA GLU A 174 -2.46 11.72 -15.35
C GLU A 174 -2.52 10.33 -16.02
N HIS A 175 -2.43 9.27 -15.24
CA HIS A 175 -2.46 7.89 -15.71
C HIS A 175 -3.83 7.22 -15.56
N GLY A 176 -4.89 7.98 -15.26
CA GLY A 176 -6.26 7.45 -15.16
C GLY A 176 -6.49 6.53 -13.98
N ILE A 177 -5.62 6.60 -12.98
CA ILE A 177 -5.66 5.78 -11.78
C ILE A 177 -6.61 6.45 -10.78
N GLU A 178 -7.53 5.67 -10.22
CA GLU A 178 -8.59 6.14 -9.31
C GLU A 178 -8.08 7.14 -8.26
N THR A 179 -8.57 8.37 -8.34
CA THR A 179 -8.00 9.55 -7.67
C THR A 179 -8.76 10.00 -6.42
N SER A 180 -10.06 9.72 -6.32
CA SER A 180 -10.90 10.25 -5.22
C SER A 180 -10.37 9.85 -3.85
N SER A 181 -10.11 8.56 -3.62
CA SER A 181 -9.54 8.06 -2.36
C SER A 181 -8.18 8.67 -2.00
N TRP A 182 -7.33 8.98 -3.00
CA TRP A 182 -6.05 9.65 -2.78
C TRP A 182 -6.21 11.12 -2.43
N ILE A 183 -7.10 11.82 -3.14
CA ILE A 183 -7.41 13.23 -2.88
C ILE A 183 -8.03 13.38 -1.48
N GLU A 184 -8.83 12.42 -1.03
CA GLU A 184 -9.35 12.43 0.33
C GLU A 184 -8.30 12.20 1.41
N GLN A 185 -7.31 11.33 1.18
CA GLN A 185 -6.19 11.15 2.09
C GLN A 185 -5.32 12.43 2.14
N LEU A 186 -5.14 13.09 0.99
CA LEU A 186 -4.46 14.38 0.91
C LEU A 186 -5.22 15.45 1.70
N ALA A 187 -6.55 15.52 1.55
CA ALA A 187 -7.38 16.46 2.30
C ALA A 187 -7.30 16.24 3.81
N GLU A 188 -7.24 14.98 4.27
CA GLU A 188 -7.07 14.70 5.69
C GLU A 188 -5.69 15.17 6.19
N ALA A 189 -4.62 14.87 5.45
CA ALA A 189 -3.28 15.32 5.81
C ALA A 189 -3.15 16.86 5.82
N LYS A 190 -3.79 17.56 4.87
CA LYS A 190 -3.88 19.03 4.85
C LYS A 190 -4.60 19.57 6.08
N ARG A 191 -5.73 18.96 6.46
CA ARG A 191 -6.46 19.31 7.68
C ARG A 191 -5.62 19.09 8.94
N GLU A 192 -4.93 17.95 9.06
CA GLU A 192 -4.01 17.67 10.17
C GLU A 192 -2.86 18.68 10.25
N ALA A 193 -2.39 19.18 9.11
CA ALA A 193 -1.41 20.26 9.01
C ALA A 193 -1.99 21.66 9.30
N GLY A 194 -3.31 21.78 9.51
CA GLY A 194 -4.02 23.03 9.79
C GLY A 194 -4.51 23.79 8.55
N ASP A 195 -4.41 23.21 7.36
CA ASP A 195 -4.87 23.80 6.10
C ASP A 195 -6.30 23.34 5.77
N ASP A 196 -7.26 23.86 6.53
CA ASP A 196 -8.68 23.52 6.41
C ASP A 196 -9.30 23.94 5.07
N ASP A 197 -8.82 25.03 4.47
CA ASP A 197 -9.40 25.57 3.25
C ASP A 197 -8.99 24.72 2.04
N ASP A 198 -7.71 24.35 1.93
CA ASP A 198 -7.26 23.45 0.86
C ASP A 198 -7.78 22.02 1.08
N ALA A 199 -7.87 21.55 2.33
CA ALA A 199 -8.52 20.27 2.64
C ALA A 199 -9.98 20.23 2.15
N ARG A 200 -10.75 21.31 2.36
CA ARG A 200 -12.12 21.41 1.85
C ARG A 200 -12.17 21.49 0.33
N ALA A 201 -11.23 22.18 -0.32
CA ALA A 201 -11.15 22.23 -1.77
C ALA A 201 -10.88 20.84 -2.37
N ASP A 202 -9.96 20.09 -1.79
CA ASP A 202 -9.65 18.72 -2.19
C ASP A 202 -10.83 17.78 -1.97
N LEU A 203 -11.54 17.86 -0.85
CA LEU A 203 -12.76 17.07 -0.64
C LEU A 203 -13.84 17.35 -1.69
N ARG A 204 -14.02 18.61 -2.12
CA ARG A 204 -14.94 18.94 -3.22
C ARG A 204 -14.49 18.33 -4.54
N ARG A 205 -13.20 18.38 -4.84
CA ARG A 205 -12.65 17.72 -6.04
C ARG A 205 -12.83 16.21 -5.99
N ALA A 206 -12.58 15.58 -4.84
CA ALA A 206 -12.81 14.16 -4.65
C ALA A 206 -14.29 13.79 -4.85
N LEU A 207 -15.20 14.65 -4.36
CA LEU A 207 -16.64 14.48 -4.54
C LEU A 207 -17.02 14.49 -6.02
N GLU A 208 -16.56 15.49 -6.78
CA GLU A 208 -16.83 15.59 -8.22
C GLU A 208 -16.42 14.32 -8.98
N LEU A 209 -15.26 13.75 -8.64
CA LEU A 209 -14.75 12.51 -9.22
C LEU A 209 -15.56 11.28 -8.80
N ALA A 210 -15.93 11.19 -7.53
CA ALA A 210 -16.74 10.09 -7.01
C ALA A 210 -18.17 10.11 -7.60
N GLU A 211 -18.77 11.29 -7.72
CA GLU A 211 -20.08 11.47 -8.37
C GLU A 211 -20.05 11.13 -9.85
N ALA A 212 -18.97 11.52 -10.56
CA ALA A 212 -18.79 11.13 -11.96
C ALA A 212 -18.72 9.61 -12.12
N ARG A 213 -17.91 8.94 -11.29
CA ARG A 213 -17.81 7.47 -11.26
C ARG A 213 -19.16 6.81 -10.96
N LEU A 214 -19.87 7.28 -9.94
CA LEU A 214 -21.19 6.76 -9.58
C LEU A 214 -22.18 6.90 -10.75
N ARG A 215 -22.21 8.08 -11.38
CA ARG A 215 -23.07 8.34 -12.54
C ARG A 215 -22.76 7.42 -13.72
N ASP A 216 -21.49 7.21 -14.02
CA ASP A 216 -21.06 6.31 -15.09
C ASP A 216 -21.44 4.85 -14.81
N LEU A 217 -21.32 4.40 -13.56
CA LEU A 217 -21.74 3.06 -13.15
C LEU A 217 -23.25 2.87 -13.18
N ILE A 218 -24.04 3.89 -12.81
CA ILE A 218 -25.51 3.85 -12.93
C ILE A 218 -25.94 3.79 -14.40
N ALA A 219 -25.23 4.51 -15.28
CA ALA A 219 -25.52 4.56 -16.71
C ALA A 219 -25.02 3.33 -17.49
N ALA A 220 -24.12 2.53 -16.90
CA ALA A 220 -23.56 1.36 -17.55
C ALA A 220 -24.64 0.29 -17.78
N PRO A 221 -24.68 -0.34 -18.97
CA PRO A 221 -25.56 -1.48 -19.18
C PRO A 221 -25.16 -2.63 -18.24
N PRO A 222 -26.11 -3.44 -17.74
CA PRO A 222 -25.77 -4.60 -16.92
C PRO A 222 -24.77 -5.47 -17.68
N GLU A 223 -23.66 -5.84 -17.03
CA GLU A 223 -22.71 -6.78 -17.64
C GLU A 223 -23.48 -8.06 -18.03
N PRO A 224 -23.27 -8.60 -19.26
CA PRO A 224 -23.87 -9.86 -19.62
C PRO A 224 -23.43 -10.91 -18.60
N ALA A 225 -24.40 -11.69 -18.11
CA ALA A 225 -24.12 -12.80 -17.21
C ALA A 225 -23.00 -13.65 -17.81
N ARG A 226 -21.85 -13.73 -17.12
CA ARG A 226 -20.76 -14.64 -17.46
C ARG A 226 -21.20 -16.06 -17.11
N ASP A 227 -21.94 -16.69 -18.01
CA ASP A 227 -22.45 -18.07 -17.90
C ASP A 227 -21.32 -19.13 -17.83
N ASP A 228 -20.06 -18.71 -17.99
CA ASP A 228 -18.86 -19.54 -18.06
C ASP A 228 -18.03 -19.62 -16.77
N LEU A 229 -18.43 -18.91 -15.70
CA LEU A 229 -17.72 -18.98 -14.43
C LEU A 229 -18.28 -20.10 -13.53
N PRO A 230 -17.47 -21.11 -13.12
CA PRO A 230 -17.93 -22.17 -12.24
C PRO A 230 -18.43 -21.59 -10.90
N GLY A 231 -19.56 -22.10 -10.41
CA GLY A 231 -20.36 -21.57 -9.29
C GLY A 231 -19.66 -21.43 -7.91
N TYR A 232 -18.35 -21.66 -7.84
CA TYR A 232 -17.51 -21.37 -6.68
C TYR A 232 -16.84 -19.98 -6.72
N ALA A 233 -16.89 -19.25 -7.84
CA ALA A 233 -16.29 -17.92 -7.97
C ALA A 233 -17.12 -16.78 -7.33
N PHE A 234 -18.34 -17.07 -6.85
CA PHE A 234 -19.29 -16.06 -6.35
C PHE A 234 -19.16 -15.72 -4.85
N TYR A 235 -18.27 -16.38 -4.11
CA TYR A 235 -18.17 -16.27 -2.65
C TYR A 235 -16.93 -15.54 -2.13
N VAL A 236 -16.25 -14.73 -2.95
CA VAL A 236 -15.12 -13.90 -2.51
C VAL A 236 -15.44 -12.43 -2.72
N THR A 237 -15.99 -11.79 -1.68
CA THR A 237 -15.79 -10.37 -1.27
C THR A 237 -15.67 -9.27 -2.34
N THR A 238 -16.23 -9.39 -3.53
CA THR A 238 -16.36 -8.26 -4.43
C THR A 238 -17.55 -7.44 -3.97
N VAL A 239 -17.28 -6.39 -3.19
CA VAL A 239 -18.27 -5.32 -3.00
C VAL A 239 -18.67 -4.87 -4.40
N ASP A 240 -19.96 -4.83 -4.67
CA ASP A 240 -20.49 -4.34 -5.94
C ASP A 240 -19.88 -2.94 -6.23
N PRO A 241 -19.21 -2.72 -7.38
CA PRO A 241 -18.53 -1.46 -7.67
C PRO A 241 -19.44 -0.23 -7.56
N LEU A 242 -20.72 -0.40 -7.86
CA LEU A 242 -21.73 0.65 -7.76
C LEU A 242 -22.05 0.98 -6.29
N SER A 243 -22.23 -0.04 -5.46
CA SER A 243 -22.38 0.09 -4.00
C SER A 243 -21.19 0.78 -3.35
N GLN A 244 -19.96 0.46 -3.78
CA GLN A 244 -18.75 1.11 -3.30
C GLN A 244 -18.69 2.59 -3.71
N ALA A 245 -19.00 2.91 -4.98
CA ALA A 245 -19.03 4.28 -5.46
C ALA A 245 -20.07 5.14 -4.74
N ALA A 246 -21.24 4.58 -4.43
CA ALA A 246 -22.26 5.25 -3.62
C ALA A 246 -21.78 5.54 -2.19
N ALA A 247 -21.15 4.56 -1.55
CA ALA A 247 -20.57 4.73 -0.22
C ALA A 247 -19.46 5.79 -0.19
N ASP A 248 -18.66 5.90 -1.26
CA ASP A 248 -17.61 6.92 -1.39
C ASP A 248 -18.20 8.33 -1.50
N VAL A 249 -19.24 8.55 -2.31
CA VAL A 249 -19.93 9.85 -2.41
C VAL A 249 -20.51 10.25 -1.04
N VAL A 250 -21.22 9.34 -0.37
CA VAL A 250 -21.77 9.59 0.97
C VAL A 250 -20.67 9.93 1.97
N ARG A 251 -19.57 9.17 1.97
CA ARG A 251 -18.43 9.40 2.87
C ARG A 251 -17.83 10.78 2.68
N ILE A 252 -17.67 11.23 1.44
CA ILE A 252 -17.12 12.56 1.13
C ILE A 252 -18.09 13.67 1.57
N HIS A 253 -19.39 13.53 1.31
CA HIS A 253 -20.40 14.47 1.82
C HIS A 253 -20.36 14.61 3.34
N LEU A 254 -20.26 13.49 4.06
CA LEU A 254 -20.16 13.53 5.52
C LEU A 254 -18.86 14.18 6.00
N LYS A 255 -17.73 13.99 5.29
CA LYS A 255 -16.46 14.71 5.57
C LYS A 255 -16.55 16.21 5.29
N LEU A 256 -17.41 16.63 4.36
CA LEU A 256 -17.72 18.04 4.09
C LEU A 256 -18.76 18.61 5.08
N GLY A 257 -19.36 17.77 5.93
CA GLY A 257 -20.42 18.16 6.86
C GLY A 257 -21.80 18.30 6.22
N ASP A 258 -21.99 17.79 4.99
CA ASP A 258 -23.24 17.88 4.25
C ASP A 258 -24.08 16.59 4.41
N LEU A 259 -24.68 16.46 5.59
CA LEU A 259 -25.53 15.31 5.93
C LEU A 259 -26.75 15.20 5.00
N GLU A 260 -27.32 16.34 4.60
CA GLU A 260 -28.48 16.35 3.70
C GLU A 260 -28.11 15.81 2.31
N ALA A 261 -26.98 16.22 1.75
CA ALA A 261 -26.51 15.69 0.48
C ALA A 261 -26.21 14.19 0.55
N ALA A 262 -25.62 13.71 1.66
CA ALA A 262 -25.42 12.28 1.87
C ALA A 262 -26.73 11.48 1.75
N PHE A 263 -27.82 11.95 2.38
CA PHE A 263 -29.12 11.30 2.23
C PHE A 263 -29.70 11.43 0.82
N ARG A 264 -29.56 12.59 0.17
CA ARG A 264 -29.97 12.74 -1.24
C ARG A 264 -29.26 11.75 -2.17
N THR A 265 -27.98 11.43 -1.90
CA THR A 265 -27.27 10.38 -2.65
C THR A 265 -27.92 9.02 -2.45
N ILE A 266 -28.25 8.65 -1.20
CA ILE A 266 -28.89 7.36 -0.87
C ILE A 266 -30.25 7.24 -1.56
N ASP A 267 -31.06 8.29 -1.50
CA ASP A 267 -32.42 8.32 -2.05
C ASP A 267 -32.45 8.34 -3.59
N ALA A 268 -31.35 8.77 -4.23
CA ALA A 268 -31.22 8.77 -5.68
C ALA A 268 -30.80 7.40 -6.25
N LEU A 269 -30.42 6.43 -5.40
CA LEU A 269 -30.05 5.09 -5.85
C LEU A 269 -31.29 4.28 -6.27
N PRO A 270 -31.21 3.48 -7.36
CA PRO A 270 -32.25 2.50 -7.67
C PRO A 270 -32.45 1.51 -6.52
N ASP A 271 -33.69 1.07 -6.25
CA ASP A 271 -34.03 0.25 -5.06
C ASP A 271 -33.10 -0.96 -4.83
N GLY A 272 -32.80 -1.74 -5.88
CA GLY A 272 -31.89 -2.89 -5.78
C GLY A 272 -30.47 -2.48 -5.38
N THR A 273 -29.94 -1.44 -6.04
CA THR A 273 -28.64 -0.85 -5.73
C THR A 273 -28.60 -0.27 -4.33
N ARG A 274 -29.68 0.41 -3.92
CA ARG A 274 -29.81 0.99 -2.58
C ARG A 274 -29.65 -0.10 -1.53
N GLN A 275 -30.38 -1.20 -1.67
CA GLN A 275 -30.32 -2.33 -0.74
C GLN A 275 -28.91 -2.96 -0.66
N ASP A 276 -28.21 -3.06 -1.79
CA ASP A 276 -26.84 -3.58 -1.84
C ASP A 276 -25.81 -2.60 -1.23
N ALA A 277 -26.04 -1.29 -1.35
CA ALA A 277 -25.16 -0.24 -0.86
C ALA A 277 -25.35 0.10 0.63
N LEU A 278 -26.56 -0.06 1.18
CA LEU A 278 -26.90 0.27 2.57
C LEU A 278 -25.90 -0.30 3.61
N PRO A 279 -25.42 -1.56 3.53
CA PRO A 279 -24.40 -2.07 4.45
C PRO A 279 -23.09 -1.27 4.47
N ALA A 280 -22.63 -0.81 3.31
CA ALA A 280 -21.41 -0.02 3.20
C ALA A 280 -21.63 1.43 3.66
N ILE A 281 -22.80 1.99 3.33
CA ILE A 281 -23.18 3.35 3.72
C ILE A 281 -23.38 3.45 5.24
N ALA A 282 -24.07 2.49 5.87
CA ALA A 282 -24.24 2.42 7.32
C ALA A 282 -22.89 2.37 8.05
N ALA A 283 -21.93 1.59 7.52
CA ALA A 283 -20.57 1.53 8.04
C ALA A 283 -19.84 2.89 7.97
N THR A 284 -20.05 3.65 6.88
CA THR A 284 -19.51 5.01 6.73
C THR A 284 -20.06 5.97 7.80
N PHE A 285 -21.36 5.92 8.11
CA PHE A 285 -21.95 6.69 9.20
C PHE A 285 -21.38 6.28 10.56
N ALA A 286 -21.27 4.98 10.81
CA ALA A 286 -20.72 4.44 12.05
C ALA A 286 -19.28 4.90 12.29
N ALA A 287 -18.43 4.88 11.27
CA ALA A 287 -17.04 5.33 11.31
C ALA A 287 -16.88 6.82 11.70
N ARG A 288 -17.94 7.63 11.50
CA ARG A 288 -17.98 9.04 11.93
C ARG A 288 -18.61 9.26 13.30
N GLY A 289 -19.02 8.19 13.98
CA GLY A 289 -19.72 8.26 15.26
C GLY A 289 -21.22 8.52 15.14
N GLU A 290 -21.79 8.57 13.94
CA GLU A 290 -23.23 8.74 13.68
C GLU A 290 -23.97 7.40 13.85
N LEU A 291 -23.88 6.81 15.04
CA LEU A 291 -24.32 5.43 15.30
C LEU A 291 -25.83 5.27 15.17
N ASP A 292 -26.63 6.24 15.61
CA ASP A 292 -28.09 6.17 15.52
C ASP A 292 -28.53 6.15 14.05
N THR A 293 -27.91 6.98 13.21
CA THR A 293 -28.15 6.97 11.76
C THR A 293 -27.69 5.66 11.12
N ALA A 294 -26.51 5.16 11.50
CA ALA A 294 -26.01 3.87 11.00
C ALA A 294 -26.99 2.73 11.30
N TRP A 295 -27.53 2.65 12.52
CA TRP A 295 -28.50 1.63 12.90
C TRP A 295 -29.84 1.79 12.18
N GLY A 296 -30.33 3.02 12.02
CA GLY A 296 -31.53 3.28 11.22
C GLY A 296 -31.39 2.74 9.79
N LEU A 297 -30.25 2.98 9.15
CA LEU A 297 -29.97 2.45 7.80
C LEU A 297 -29.86 0.93 7.77
N VAL A 298 -29.36 0.29 8.84
CA VAL A 298 -29.34 -1.18 8.95
C VAL A 298 -30.76 -1.76 9.01
N GLU A 299 -31.67 -1.10 9.71
CA GLU A 299 -33.07 -1.55 9.84
C GLU A 299 -33.84 -1.53 8.51
N GLU A 300 -33.45 -0.65 7.60
CA GLU A 300 -33.99 -0.53 6.24
C GLU A 300 -33.53 -1.62 5.26
N ILE A 301 -32.57 -2.46 5.65
CA ILE A 301 -32.03 -3.52 4.78
C ILE A 301 -33.00 -4.70 4.75
N ASP A 302 -33.60 -5.00 3.60
CA ASP A 302 -34.64 -6.02 3.46
C ASP A 302 -34.11 -7.45 3.65
N SER A 303 -32.94 -7.77 3.08
CA SER A 303 -32.34 -9.11 3.20
C SER A 303 -31.85 -9.36 4.64
N PRO A 304 -32.33 -10.42 5.34
CA PRO A 304 -31.83 -10.77 6.67
C PRO A 304 -30.32 -11.06 6.70
N GLU A 305 -29.78 -11.68 5.64
CA GLU A 305 -28.36 -11.97 5.51
C GLU A 305 -27.53 -10.71 5.30
N ALA A 306 -27.98 -9.79 4.43
CA ALA A 306 -27.32 -8.50 4.24
C ALA A 306 -27.38 -7.65 5.51
N ARG A 307 -28.54 -7.63 6.19
CA ARG A 307 -28.73 -6.95 7.47
C ARG A 307 -27.79 -7.50 8.54
N SER A 308 -27.67 -8.81 8.66
CA SER A 308 -26.75 -9.46 9.61
C SER A 308 -25.28 -9.09 9.35
N ARG A 309 -24.86 -9.03 8.08
CA ARG A 309 -23.51 -8.58 7.72
C ARG A 309 -23.30 -7.09 8.03
N ALA A 310 -24.31 -6.26 7.78
CA ALA A 310 -24.26 -4.83 8.08
C ALA A 310 -24.13 -4.56 9.58
N ILE A 311 -24.84 -5.33 10.43
CA ILE A 311 -24.72 -5.25 11.90
C ILE A 311 -23.27 -5.48 12.33
N VAL A 312 -22.62 -6.53 11.83
CA VAL A 312 -21.21 -6.84 12.17
C VAL A 312 -20.30 -5.71 11.70
N ARG A 313 -20.51 -5.20 10.48
CA ARG A 313 -19.67 -4.13 9.92
C ARG A 313 -19.79 -2.83 10.72
N VAL A 314 -21.00 -2.37 11.03
CA VAL A 314 -21.25 -1.19 11.87
C VAL A 314 -20.61 -1.33 13.25
N ALA A 315 -20.67 -2.52 13.86
CA ALA A 315 -20.05 -2.77 15.15
C ALA A 315 -18.51 -2.69 15.10
N LEU A 316 -17.88 -3.12 13.99
CA LEU A 316 -16.43 -3.05 13.81
C LEU A 316 -15.92 -1.63 13.50
N GLU A 317 -16.74 -0.81 12.84
CA GLU A 317 -16.40 0.57 12.46
C GLU A 317 -16.70 1.59 13.57
N ARG A 318 -17.32 1.16 14.67
CA ARG A 318 -17.60 2.04 15.80
C ARG A 318 -16.27 2.63 16.30
N PRO A 319 -16.14 3.97 16.37
CA PRO A 319 -14.96 4.57 16.94
C PRO A 319 -14.78 4.03 18.36
N ALA A 320 -13.55 3.60 18.69
CA ALA A 320 -13.22 3.21 20.05
C ALA A 320 -13.69 4.34 20.97
N GLU A 321 -14.51 4.03 21.99
CA GLU A 321 -14.80 5.01 23.04
C GLU A 321 -13.45 5.55 23.50
N ALA A 322 -13.21 6.85 23.28
CA ALA A 322 -12.03 7.50 23.81
C ALA A 322 -11.94 7.09 25.27
N ALA A 323 -10.87 6.39 25.65
CA ALA A 323 -10.69 5.84 26.98
C ALA A 323 -11.04 6.94 27.98
N GLY A 324 -12.20 6.79 28.62
CA GLY A 324 -12.70 7.75 29.58
C GLY A 324 -11.63 7.98 30.64
N ASP A 325 -11.50 9.22 31.07
CA ASP A 325 -10.66 9.62 32.19
C ASP A 325 -10.70 8.53 33.28
N PRO A 326 -9.53 8.13 33.84
CA PRO A 326 -9.51 7.21 34.96
C PRO A 326 -10.46 7.75 36.04
N PRO A 327 -11.30 6.89 36.66
CA PRO A 327 -12.25 7.34 37.66
C PRO A 327 -11.51 8.16 38.71
N ALA A 328 -11.97 9.40 38.93
CA ALA A 328 -11.43 10.26 39.97
C ALA A 328 -11.40 9.47 41.28
N ASP A 329 -10.20 9.39 41.88
CA ASP A 329 -10.01 8.74 43.17
C ASP A 329 -11.01 9.31 44.18
N PRO A 330 -11.75 8.46 44.93
CA PRO A 330 -12.60 8.93 45.99
C PRO A 330 -11.73 9.49 47.14
N GLU A 331 -11.96 10.76 47.48
CA GLU A 331 -11.44 11.41 48.70
C GLU A 331 -11.87 10.67 49.99
#